data_AF-A0A1M7R540-F1
#
_entry.id   AF-A0A1M7R540-F1
#
_cell.length_a   1.000
_cell.length_b   1.000
_cell.length_c   1.000
_cell.angle_alpha   90.00
_cell.angle_beta   90.00
_cell.angle_gamma   90.00
#
_symmetry.space_group_name_H-M   'P 1'
#
loop_
_entity.id
_entity.type
_entity.pdbx_description
1 polymer ?
#
loop_
_entity_poly.entity_id
_entity_poly.type
_entity_poly.pdbx_seq_one_letter_code
_entity_poly.pdbx_strand_id
1 'polypeptide(L)'
;MSHNLSHGRRRDWFTIVRALMRVGVPMKEIARRVGRDPTTVQGWTEGGEPRESDARIVLALFAKHCPRQYIDHERRFRIALEIAAMDRRQQVIKVGESLPLPFTETT
;
A
#
# COMPACT_ATOMS: atom_id res chain seq x y z
N MET A 1 0.47 -20.45 5.88
CA MET A 1 0.93 -19.38 4.96
C MET A 1 0.63 -18.06 5.64
N SER A 2 1.65 -17.44 6.22
CA SER A 2 1.52 -16.28 7.09
C SER A 2 1.17 -15.03 6.26
N HIS A 3 -0.09 -14.58 6.33
CA HIS A 3 -0.43 -13.22 5.91
C HIS A 3 0.18 -12.25 6.91
N ASN A 4 1.37 -11.76 6.57
CA ASN A 4 2.08 -10.76 7.35
C ASN A 4 1.37 -9.41 7.13
N LEU A 5 0.35 -9.14 7.94
CA LEU A 5 -0.41 -7.88 8.05
C LEU A 5 0.43 -6.73 8.66
N SER A 6 1.75 -6.79 8.50
CA SER A 6 2.64 -5.68 8.80
C SER A 6 2.65 -4.75 7.58
N HIS A 7 2.74 -3.44 7.77
CA HIS A 7 2.75 -2.36 6.76
C HIS A 7 1.37 -1.83 6.35
N GLY A 8 0.70 -1.10 7.26
CA GLY A 8 -0.46 -0.24 6.96
C GLY A 8 -0.19 0.94 5.98
N ARG A 9 0.75 0.79 5.05
CA ARG A 9 1.09 1.81 4.04
C ARG A 9 1.35 1.24 2.64
N ARG A 10 1.69 -0.05 2.51
CA ARG A 10 2.16 -0.60 1.23
C ARG A 10 1.02 -1.26 0.50
N ARG A 11 0.86 -0.88 -0.77
CA ARG A 11 -0.15 -1.44 -1.65
C ARG A 11 0.25 -2.88 -2.01
N ASP A 12 -0.71 -3.79 -2.01
CA ASP A 12 -0.44 -5.20 -2.29
C ASP A 12 -0.29 -5.46 -3.80
N TRP A 13 0.92 -5.23 -4.31
CA TRP A 13 1.26 -5.36 -5.73
C TRP A 13 1.20 -6.81 -6.21
N PHE A 14 1.49 -7.77 -5.33
CA PHE A 14 1.34 -9.20 -5.62
C PHE A 14 -0.08 -9.54 -6.06
N THR A 15 -1.10 -9.14 -5.28
CA THR A 15 -2.51 -9.41 -5.64
C THR A 15 -2.90 -8.75 -6.95
N ILE A 16 -2.48 -7.50 -7.18
CA ILE A 16 -2.80 -6.76 -8.40
C ILE A 16 -2.23 -7.47 -9.64
N VAL A 17 -0.93 -7.76 -9.64
CA VAL A 17 -0.25 -8.40 -10.77
C VAL A 17 -0.80 -9.81 -11.00
N ARG A 18 -1.02 -10.58 -9.93
CA ARG A 18 -1.59 -11.93 -10.03
C ARG A 18 -3.02 -11.92 -10.58
N ALA A 19 -3.85 -10.94 -10.19
CA ALA A 19 -5.20 -10.80 -10.72
C ALA A 19 -5.19 -10.49 -12.23
N LEU A 20 -4.30 -9.60 -12.67
CA LEU A 20 -4.09 -9.30 -14.09
C LEU A 20 -3.67 -10.54 -14.90
N MET A 21 -2.74 -11.33 -14.38
CA MET A 21 -2.32 -12.57 -15.03
C MET A 21 -3.45 -13.59 -15.15
N ARG A 22 -4.32 -13.70 -14.13
CA ARG A 22 -5.47 -14.62 -14.16
C ARG A 22 -6.51 -14.27 -15.22
N VAL A 23 -6.63 -12.99 -15.61
CA VAL A 23 -7.55 -12.53 -16.65
C VAL A 23 -6.88 -12.40 -18.03
N GLY A 24 -5.69 -13.00 -18.19
CA GLY A 24 -5.00 -13.10 -19.48
C GLY A 24 -4.10 -11.91 -19.81
N VAL A 25 -3.75 -11.06 -18.85
CA VAL A 25 -2.74 -10.00 -19.03
C VAL A 25 -1.39 -10.53 -18.52
N PRO A 26 -0.50 -11.06 -19.38
CA PRO A 26 0.74 -11.68 -18.93
C PRO A 26 1.73 -10.64 -18.39
N MET A 27 2.64 -11.07 -17.52
CA MET A 27 3.62 -10.17 -16.90
C MET A 27 4.46 -9.38 -17.91
N LYS A 28 4.79 -9.98 -19.05
CA LYS A 28 5.49 -9.32 -20.17
C LYS A 28 4.68 -8.18 -20.79
N GLU A 29 3.36 -8.32 -20.89
CA GLU A 29 2.45 -7.28 -21.37
C GLU A 29 2.43 -6.10 -20.39
N ILE A 30 2.37 -6.40 -19.08
CA ILE A 30 2.42 -5.39 -18.01
C ILE A 30 3.74 -4.63 -18.10
N ALA A 31 4.87 -5.34 -18.15
CA ALA A 31 6.22 -4.78 -18.25
C ALA A 31 6.38 -3.87 -19.48
N ARG A 32 5.87 -4.31 -20.64
CA ARG A 32 5.84 -3.51 -21.86
C ARG A 32 5.07 -2.20 -21.69
N ARG A 33 3.91 -2.22 -21.02
CA ARG A 33 3.07 -1.02 -20.81
C ARG A 33 3.73 0.02 -19.91
N VAL A 34 4.54 -0.42 -18.96
CA VAL A 34 5.29 0.47 -18.06
C VAL A 34 6.69 0.83 -18.58
N GLY A 35 7.12 0.26 -19.70
CA GLY A 35 8.47 0.47 -20.25
C GLY A 35 9.58 -0.10 -19.36
N ARG A 36 9.34 -1.26 -18.72
CA ARG A 36 10.29 -1.93 -17.82
C ARG A 36 10.55 -3.36 -18.25
N ASP A 37 11.61 -3.96 -17.71
CA ASP A 37 11.87 -5.38 -17.82
C ASP A 37 10.88 -6.22 -17.00
N PRO A 38 10.49 -7.42 -17.48
CA PRO A 38 9.63 -8.33 -16.73
C PRO A 38 10.15 -8.65 -15.32
N THR A 39 11.47 -8.74 -15.14
CA THR A 39 12.11 -8.94 -13.83
C THR A 39 11.81 -7.80 -12.86
N THR A 40 11.67 -6.56 -13.35
CA THR A 40 11.26 -5.42 -12.50
C THR A 40 9.84 -5.61 -12.00
N VAL A 41 8.93 -6.07 -12.86
CA VAL A 41 7.54 -6.35 -12.49
C VAL A 41 7.45 -7.53 -11.53
N GLN A 42 8.28 -8.56 -11.72
CA GLN A 42 8.42 -9.68 -10.79
C GLN A 42 8.85 -9.19 -9.40
N GLY A 43 9.83 -8.30 -9.32
CA GLY A 43 10.27 -7.71 -8.05
C GLY A 43 9.14 -7.00 -7.28
N TRP A 44 8.15 -6.42 -7.97
CA TRP A 44 6.97 -5.84 -7.29
C TRP A 44 6.10 -6.90 -6.62
N THR A 45 6.03 -8.10 -7.20
CA THR A 45 5.29 -9.23 -6.61
C THR A 45 6.00 -9.82 -5.38
N GLU A 46 7.29 -9.54 -5.23
CA GLU A 46 8.14 -9.97 -4.10
C GLU A 46 8.20 -8.91 -2.99
N GLY A 47 7.38 -7.86 -3.08
CA GLY A 47 7.32 -6.77 -2.11
C GLY A 47 8.15 -5.55 -2.50
N GLY A 48 8.61 -5.45 -3.75
CA GLY A 48 9.11 -4.19 -4.32
C GLY A 48 7.98 -3.17 -4.53
N GLU A 49 8.32 -1.89 -4.48
CA GLU A 49 7.36 -0.82 -4.77
C GLU A 49 7.66 -0.19 -6.14
N PRO A 50 6.70 -0.16 -7.07
CA PRO A 50 6.86 0.54 -8.33
C PRO A 50 6.97 2.05 -8.08
N ARG A 51 7.62 2.75 -9.02
CA ARG A 51 7.55 4.21 -9.08
C ARG A 51 6.10 4.64 -9.29
N GLU A 52 5.77 5.85 -8.85
CA GLU A 52 4.40 6.37 -8.96
C GLU A 52 3.87 6.38 -10.41
N SER A 53 4.71 6.71 -11.39
CA SER A 53 4.37 6.64 -12.81
C SER A 53 3.92 5.22 -13.22
N ASP A 54 4.69 4.22 -12.80
CA ASP A 54 4.50 2.83 -13.18
C ASP A 54 3.28 2.25 -12.44
N ALA A 55 3.13 2.60 -11.16
CA ALA A 55 1.98 2.30 -10.31
C ALA A 55 0.66 2.75 -10.95
N ARG A 56 0.59 3.99 -11.46
CA ARG A 56 -0.62 4.52 -12.11
C ARG A 56 -1.02 3.72 -13.34
N ILE A 57 -0.05 3.33 -14.17
CA ILE A 57 -0.27 2.53 -15.38
C ILE A 57 -0.80 1.13 -15.00
N VAL A 58 -0.19 0.48 -14.02
CA VAL A 58 -0.61 -0.85 -13.56
C VAL A 58 -2.01 -0.80 -12.94
N LEU A 59 -2.32 0.23 -12.16
CA LEU A 59 -3.66 0.42 -11.60
C LEU A 59 -4.70 0.69 -12.68
N ALA A 60 -4.36 1.43 -13.73
CA ALA A 60 -5.24 1.62 -14.87
C ALA A 60 -5.52 0.31 -15.62
N LEU A 61 -4.51 -0.55 -15.80
CA LEU A 61 -4.70 -1.90 -16.33
C LEU A 61 -5.61 -2.73 -15.42
N PHE A 62 -5.40 -2.66 -14.11
CA PHE A 62 -6.18 -3.41 -13.14
C PHE A 62 -7.65 -2.96 -13.09
N ALA A 63 -7.91 -1.65 -13.12
CA ALA A 63 -9.25 -1.10 -13.22
C ALA A 63 -9.95 -1.52 -14.52
N LYS A 64 -9.22 -1.56 -15.64
CA LYS A 64 -9.75 -1.96 -16.95
C LYS A 64 -10.13 -3.44 -17.02
N HIS A 65 -9.25 -4.33 -16.56
CA HIS A 65 -9.43 -5.77 -16.73
C HIS A 65 -10.13 -6.46 -15.55
N CYS A 66 -10.05 -5.87 -14.35
CA CYS A 66 -10.57 -6.43 -13.10
C CYS A 66 -11.35 -5.38 -12.28
N PRO A 67 -12.39 -4.72 -12.84
CA PRO A 67 -13.01 -3.55 -12.22
C PRO A 67 -13.57 -3.82 -10.81
N ARG A 68 -14.19 -4.98 -10.59
CA ARG A 68 -14.69 -5.38 -9.26
C ARG A 68 -13.57 -5.54 -8.23
N GLN A 69 -12.48 -6.22 -8.60
CA GLN A 69 -11.35 -6.43 -7.70
C GLN A 69 -10.59 -5.12 -7.44
N TYR A 70 -10.53 -4.23 -8.44
CA TYR A 70 -9.95 -2.90 -8.28
C TYR A 70 -10.72 -2.07 -7.24
N ILE A 71 -12.06 -2.02 -7.32
CA ILE A 71 -12.89 -1.25 -6.37
C ILE A 71 -12.72 -1.78 -4.94
N ASP A 72 -12.76 -3.10 -4.76
CA ASP A 72 -12.55 -3.72 -3.44
C ASP A 72 -11.14 -3.45 -2.90
N HIS A 73 -10.12 -3.57 -3.76
CA HIS A 73 -8.74 -3.27 -3.40
C HIS A 73 -8.54 -1.80 -3.00
N GLU A 74 -9.06 -0.85 -3.77
CA GLU A 74 -9.00 0.58 -3.46
C GLU A 74 -9.66 0.91 -2.12
N ARG A 75 -10.83 0.31 -1.85
CA ARG A 75 -11.53 0.48 -0.57
C ARG A 75 -10.67 -0.01 0.60
N ARG A 76 -10.13 -1.24 0.51
CA ARG A 76 -9.28 -1.82 1.55
C ARG A 76 -8.03 -1.00 1.78
N PHE A 77 -7.37 -0.57 0.70
CA PHE A 77 -6.17 0.24 0.78
C PHE A 77 -6.43 1.61 1.44
N ARG A 78 -7.55 2.27 1.11
CA ARG A 78 -7.94 3.54 1.73
C ARG A 78 -8.18 3.39 3.24
N ILE A 79 -8.96 2.38 3.63
CA ILE A 79 -9.22 2.08 5.05
C ILE A 79 -7.90 1.83 5.79
N ALA A 80 -6.97 1.07 5.20
CA ALA A 80 -5.67 0.81 5.80
C ALA A 80 -4.84 2.10 6.00
N LEU A 81 -4.87 3.02 5.02
CA LEU A 81 -4.21 4.33 5.14
C LEU A 81 -4.81 5.19 6.25
N GLU A 82 -6.15 5.21 6.38
CA GLU A 82 -6.84 5.96 7.42
C GLU A 82 -6.51 5.43 8.82
N ILE A 83 -6.54 4.11 9.01
CA ILE A 83 -6.15 3.46 10.26
C ILE A 83 -4.71 3.83 10.62
N ALA A 84 -3.78 3.75 9.66
CA ALA A 84 -2.38 4.11 9.88
C ALA A 84 -2.17 5.62 10.17
N ALA A 85 -3.05 6.48 9.65
CA ALA A 85 -3.03 7.91 9.96
C ALA A 85 -3.57 8.20 11.38
N MET A 86 -4.62 7.49 11.80
CA MET A 86 -5.19 7.61 13.15
C MET A 86 -4.22 7.13 14.22
N ASP A 87 -3.53 6.01 14.01
CA ASP A 87 -2.52 5.49 14.95
C ASP A 87 -1.41 6.51 15.23
N ARG A 88 -0.89 7.16 14.16
CA ARG A 88 0.10 8.24 14.31
C ARG A 88 -0.41 9.43 15.12
N ARG A 89 -1.68 9.79 15.00
CA ARG A 89 -2.27 10.91 15.78
C ARG A 89 -2.37 10.56 17.26
N GLN A 90 -2.75 9.33 17.59
CA GLN A 90 -2.82 8.85 18.98
C GLN A 90 -1.44 8.84 19.66
N GLN A 91 -0.38 8.50 18.92
CA GLN A 91 0.99 8.52 19.45
C GLN A 91 1.48 9.95 19.75
N VAL A 92 1.16 10.94 18.92
CA VAL A 92 1.52 12.35 19.17
C VAL A 92 0.85 12.89 20.44
N ILE A 93 -0.40 12.50 20.70
CA ILE A 93 -1.14 12.94 21.91
C ILE A 93 -0.50 12.36 23.18
N LYS A 94 -0.07 11.08 23.16
CA LYS A 94 0.58 10.45 24.32
C LYS A 94 1.94 11.05 24.68
N VAL A 95 2.68 11.62 23.73
CA VAL A 95 3.99 12.24 23.99
C VAL A 95 3.85 13.67 24.55
N GLY A 96 2.73 14.35 24.27
CA GLY A 96 2.44 15.70 24.77
C GLY A 96 1.98 15.77 26.24
N GLU A 97 1.71 14.63 26.88
CA GLU A 97 1.15 14.56 28.25
C GLU A 97 2.21 14.27 29.33
N SER A 98 3.48 14.60 29.06
CA SER A 98 4.58 14.53 30.04
C SER A 98 5.21 15.91 30.24
N LEU A 99 4.41 16.88 30.69
CA LEU A 99 4.95 18.07 31.36
C LEU A 99 4.80 17.86 32.87
N PRO A 100 5.90 17.71 33.64
CA PRO A 100 5.79 17.72 35.09
C PRO A 100 5.27 19.09 35.52
N LEU A 101 4.13 19.11 36.19
CA LEU A 101 3.64 20.31 36.87
C LEU A 101 4.74 20.74 37.87
N PRO A 102 5.16 22.02 37.89
CA PRO A 102 6.05 22.51 38.93
C PRO A 102 5.26 22.46 40.24
N PHE A 103 5.48 21.43 41.04
CA PHE A 103 5.03 21.42 42.43
C PHE A 103 5.71 22.61 43.10
N THR A 104 4.94 23.65 43.36
CA THR A 104 5.30 24.70 44.32
C THR A 104 5.27 24.07 45.70
N GLU A 105 6.41 23.60 46.18
CA GLU A 105 6.57 23.29 47.59
C GLU A 105 6.85 24.62 48.30
N THR A 106 5.77 25.23 48.81
CA THR A 106 5.85 26.27 49.83
C THR A 106 5.83 25.54 51.16
N THR A 107 6.97 25.49 51.86
CA THR A 107 7.10 25.56 53.34
C THR A 107 8.59 25.63 53.69
#